data_AF-A0A3N5N2U6-F1
#
_entry.id   AF-A0A3N5N2U6-F1
#
_cell.length_a   1.000
_cell.length_b   1.000
_cell.length_c   1.000
_cell.angle_alpha   90.00
_cell.angle_beta   90.00
_cell.angle_gamma   90.00
#
_symmetry.space_group_name_H-M   'P 1'
#
loop_
_entity.id
_entity.type
_entity.pdbx_description
1 polymer ?
#
loop_
_entity_poly.entity_id
_entity_poly.type
_entity_poly.pdbx_seq_one_letter_code
_entity_poly.pdbx_strand_id
1 'polypeptide(L)' 'MLLLALADIARARGMAEVAREAGLGRESLYKALSPGAKPRFDTVLKVARALGVRLSAHPI' A
#
# COMPACT_ATOMS: atom_id res chain seq x y z
N MET A 1 4.38 -9.54 -6.62
CA MET A 1 5.52 -9.32 -5.70
C MET A 1 5.44 -7.96 -5.01
N LEU A 2 5.32 -6.84 -5.73
CA LEU A 2 5.22 -5.50 -5.10
C LEU A 2 4.15 -5.40 -4.00
N LEU A 3 2.91 -5.81 -4.28
CA LEU A 3 1.82 -5.72 -3.29
C LEU A 3 2.09 -6.55 -2.03
N LEU A 4 2.75 -7.71 -2.17
CA LEU A 4 3.13 -8.55 -1.04
C LEU A 4 4.18 -7.83 -0.18
N ALA A 5 5.19 -7.22 -0.80
CA ALA A 5 6.19 -6.44 -0.07
C ALA A 5 5.55 -5.26 0.69
N LEU A 6 4.62 -4.53 0.05
CA LEU A 6 3.87 -3.47 0.73
C LEU A 6 3.01 -4.02 1.86
N ALA A 7 2.41 -5.20 1.71
CA ALA A 7 1.64 -5.87 2.75
C ALA A 7 2.51 -6.25 3.97
N ASP A 8 3.71 -6.78 3.74
CA ASP A 8 4.61 -7.17 4.81
C ASP A 8 5.13 -5.96 5.59
N ILE A 9 5.52 -4.90 4.89
CA ILE A 9 5.91 -3.62 5.54
C ILE A 9 4.72 -3.02 6.31
N ALA A 10 3.53 -3.03 5.73
CA ALA A 10 2.33 -2.50 6.39
C ALA A 10 1.96 -3.30 7.65
N ARG A 11 2.14 -4.63 7.62
CA ARG A 11 1.92 -5.50 8.79
C ARG A 11 2.95 -5.20 9.89
N ALA A 12 4.22 -5.03 9.52
CA ALA A 12 5.29 -4.73 10.48
C ALA A 12 5.11 -3.36 11.15
N ARG A 13 4.62 -2.35 10.41
CA ARG A 13 4.34 -1.02 10.96
C ARG A 13 3.01 -0.93 11.74
N GLY A 14 2.01 -1.70 11.32
CA GLY A 14 0.69 -1.72 11.91
C GLY A 14 -0.39 -1.26 10.93
N MET A 15 -1.28 -2.19 10.57
CA MET A 15 -2.29 -1.98 9.52
C MET A 15 -3.24 -0.81 9.79
N ALA A 16 -3.57 -0.54 11.05
CA ALA A 16 -4.48 0.55 11.41
C ALA A 16 -3.86 1.94 11.18
N GLU A 17 -2.59 2.11 11.54
CA GLU A 17 -1.84 3.35 11.30
C GLU A 17 -1.68 3.61 9.80
N VAL A 18 -1.28 2.58 9.05
CA VAL A 18 -1.09 2.66 7.60
C VAL A 18 -2.39 3.00 6.89
N ALA A 19 -3.51 2.40 7.29
CA ALA A 19 -4.82 2.71 6.72
C ALA A 19 -5.19 4.20 6.94
N ARG A 20 -4.99 4.69 8.17
CA ARG A 20 -5.22 6.11 8.52
C ARG A 20 -4.36 7.04 7.69
N GLU A 21 -3.06 6.77 7.58
CA GLU A 21 -2.11 7.61 6.82
C GLU A 21 -2.34 7.55 5.30
N ALA A 22 -2.73 6.39 4.78
CA ALA A 22 -3.10 6.23 3.37
C ALA A 22 -4.46 6.86 3.02
N GLY A 23 -5.25 7.30 4.02
CA GLY A 23 -6.61 7.77 3.84
C GLY A 23 -7.56 6.67 3.35
N LEU A 24 -7.34 5.44 3.80
CA LEU A 24 -8.12 4.25 3.43
C LEU A 24 -8.84 3.68 4.64
N GLY A 25 -10.01 3.07 4.41
CA GLY A 25 -10.61 2.20 5.42
C GLY A 25 -9.73 0.96 5.65
N ARG A 26 -9.71 0.44 6.88
CA ARG A 26 -8.94 -0.78 7.23
C ARG A 26 -9.28 -1.96 6.32
N GLU A 27 -10.57 -2.18 6.07
CA GLU A 27 -11.04 -3.25 5.17
C GLU A 27 -10.58 -3.03 3.73
N SER A 28 -10.64 -1.78 3.25
CA SER A 28 -10.14 -1.41 1.92
C SER A 28 -8.64 -1.67 1.78
N LEU A 29 -7.84 -1.37 2.82
CA LEU A 29 -6.41 -1.67 2.86
C LEU A 29 -6.17 -3.18 2.78
N TYR A 30 -6.88 -3.98 3.58
CA TYR A 30 -6.76 -5.45 3.54
C TYR A 30 -7.11 -6.02 2.16
N LYS A 31 -8.19 -5.56 1.53
CA LYS A 31 -8.59 -5.98 0.18
C LYS A 31 -7.58 -5.52 -0.88
N ALA A 32 -6.97 -4.35 -0.72
CA ALA A 32 -5.99 -3.83 -1.68
C ALA A 32 -4.65 -4.59 -1.64
N LEU A 33 -4.29 -5.15 -0.49
CA LEU A 33 -3.01 -5.83 -0.25
C LEU A 33 -3.13 -7.35 -0.21
N SER A 34 -4.32 -7.91 -0.44
CA SER A 34 -4.51 -9.36 -0.45
C SER A 34 -3.84 -10.01 -1.67
N PRO A 35 -3.45 -11.30 -1.56
CA PRO A 35 -2.95 -12.05 -2.71
C PRO A 35 -3.95 -12.05 -3.88
N GLY A 36 -3.47 -11.76 -5.08
CA GLY A 36 -4.31 -11.69 -6.28
C GLY A 36 -5.17 -10.41 -6.41
N ALA A 37 -5.07 -9.48 -5.46
CA ALA A 37 -5.74 -8.20 -5.56
C ALA A 37 -5.28 -7.41 -6.80
N LYS A 38 -6.23 -6.68 -7.40
CA LYS A 38 -5.98 -5.74 -8.49
C LYS A 38 -6.34 -4.32 -8.05
N PRO A 39 -5.65 -3.75 -7.05
CA PRO A 39 -5.90 -2.39 -6.63
C PRO A 39 -5.59 -1.42 -7.77
N ARG A 40 -6.35 -0.34 -7.85
CA ARG A 40 -5.99 0.77 -8.74
C ARG A 40 -4.64 1.35 -8.33
N PHE A 41 -3.91 1.89 -9.30
CA PHE A 41 -2.58 2.44 -9.07
C PHE A 41 -2.58 3.59 -8.06
N ASP A 42 -3.65 4.39 -7.98
CA ASP A 42 -3.80 5.44 -6.98
C ASP A 42 -3.77 4.89 -5.54
N THR A 43 -4.38 3.73 -5.31
CA THR A 43 -4.34 3.04 -4.01
C THR A 43 -2.92 2.57 -3.70
N VAL A 44 -2.22 2.00 -4.67
CA VAL A 44 -0.82 1.57 -4.48
C VAL A 44 0.07 2.74 -4.10
N LEU A 45 -0.09 3.89 -4.77
CA LEU A 45 0.66 5.11 -4.45
C LEU A 45 0.34 5.69 -3.08
N LYS A 46 -0.92 5.62 -2.63
CA LYS A 46 -1.33 6.05 -1.28
C LYS A 46 -0.68 5.18 -0.22
N VAL A 47 -0.72 3.86 -0.39
CA VAL A 47 -0.09 2.92 0.53
C VAL A 47 1.43 3.09 0.54
N ALA A 48 2.07 3.16 -0.63
CA ALA A 48 3.52 3.39 -0.71
C ALA A 48 3.93 4.67 0.04
N ARG A 49 3.21 5.79 -0.18
CA ARG A 49 3.45 7.05 0.53
C ARG A 49 3.25 6.94 2.04
N ALA A 50 2.17 6.30 2.48
CA ALA A 50 1.92 6.05 3.90
C ALA A 50 3.05 5.25 4.53
N LEU A 51 3.68 4.34 3.79
CA LEU A 51 4.83 3.55 4.24
C LEU A 51 6.19 4.27 4.09
N GLY A 52 6.21 5.52 3.63
CA GLY A 52 7.47 6.26 3.39
C GLY A 52 8.21 5.85 2.12
N VAL A 53 7.58 5.06 1.24
CA VAL A 53 8.15 4.60 -0.04
C VAL A 53 7.77 5.57 -1.16
N ARG A 54 8.77 6.02 -1.92
CA ARG A 54 8.58 6.85 -3.12
C ARG A 54 8.78 6.01 -4.37
N LEU A 55 7.76 5.97 -5.23
CA LEU A 55 7.87 5.42 -6.57
C LEU A 55 8.14 6.56 -7.55
N SER A 56 9.20 6.43 -8.35
CA SER A 56 9.53 7.37 -9.42
C SER A 56 9.78 6.61 -10.72
N ALA A 57 9.40 7.24 -11.83
CA ALA A 57 9.71 6.78 -13.18
C ALA A 57 10.57 7.87 -13.84
N HIS A 58 11.63 7.44 -14.51
CA HIS A 58 12.56 8.32 -15.20
C HIS A 58 12.65 7.86 -16.66
N PRO A 59 12.79 8.79 -17.62
CA PRO A 59 13.11 8.41 -19.00
C PRO A 59 14.41 7.60 -19.02
N ILE A 60 14.50 6.72 -20.02
CA ILE A 60 15.69 5.89 -20.27
C ILE A 60 16.75 6.76 -20.94
#